data_AF-A0A9D7HQK9-F1
#
_entry.id   AF-A0A9D7HQK9-F1
#
_cell.length_a   1.000
_cell.length_b   1.000
_cell.length_c   1.000
_cell.angle_alpha   90.00
_cell.angle_beta   90.00
_cell.angle_gamma   90.00
#
_symmetry.space_group_name_H-M   'P 1'
#
loop_
_entity.id
_entity.type
_entity.pdbx_description
1 polymer ?
#
loop_
_entity_poly.entity_id
_entity_poly.type
_entity_poly.pdbx_seq_one_letter_code
_entity_poly.pdbx_strand_id
1 'polypeptide(L)' 'MHRLPQIGALLLVAVRLNAQSPHGEAMKVDCAQCHVPADWTSISDSIPFDHDLTRYPLVGTHAQV' A
#
# COMPACT_ATOMS: atom_id res chain seq x y z
N MET A 1 1.70 21.15 -38.61
CA MET A 1 0.67 21.22 -37.55
C MET A 1 0.32 19.78 -37.18
N HIS A 2 0.09 19.39 -35.91
CA HIS A 2 -0.13 18.01 -35.39
C HIS A 2 1.01 17.37 -34.56
N ARG A 3 1.99 18.13 -34.05
CA ARG A 3 2.94 17.60 -33.04
C ARG A 3 2.58 17.95 -31.59
N LEU A 4 1.50 18.71 -31.38
CA LEU A 4 1.00 19.10 -30.05
C LEU A 4 0.17 18.06 -29.27
N PRO A 5 -0.37 16.93 -29.80
CA PRO A 5 -1.20 16.05 -28.98
C PRO A 5 -0.38 15.09 -28.10
N GLN A 6 0.91 14.89 -28.38
CA GLN A 6 1.73 13.89 -27.68
C GLN A 6 2.26 14.37 -26.34
N ILE A 7 2.55 15.68 -26.19
CA ILE A 7 3.08 16.24 -24.94
C ILE A 7 2.00 16.26 -23.84
N GLY A 8 0.75 16.58 -24.20
CA GLY A 8 -0.38 16.51 -23.27
C GLY A 8 -0.73 15.08 -22.86
N ALA A 9 -0.60 14.12 -23.79
CA ALA A 9 -0.80 12.69 -23.50
C ALA A 9 0.29 12.11 -22.59
N LEU A 10 1.55 12.52 -22.74
CA LEU A 10 2.67 12.07 -21.90
C LEU A 10 2.51 12.50 -20.44
N LEU A 11 1.99 13.71 -20.21
CA LEU A 11 1.72 14.26 -18.88
C LEU A 11 0.58 13.52 -18.14
N LEU A 12 -0.44 13.04 -18.86
CA LEU A 12 -1.55 12.28 -18.29
C LEU A 12 -1.16 10.84 -17.89
N VAL A 13 -0.19 10.24 -18.57
CA VAL A 13 0.32 8.89 -18.25
C VAL A 13 1.19 8.90 -16.98
N ALA A 14 1.99 9.95 -16.76
CA ALA A 14 2.88 10.04 -15.61
C ALA A 14 2.17 10.18 -14.25
N VAL A 15 0.94 10.71 -14.23
CA VAL A 15 0.16 10.95 -12.99
C VAL A 15 -0.37 9.66 -12.34
N ARG A 16 -0.34 8.52 -13.05
CA ARG A 16 -0.89 7.24 -12.55
C ARG A 16 0.09 6.38 -11.73
N LEU A 17 1.31 6.85 -11.48
CA LEU A 17 2.39 6.02 -10.92
C LEU A 17 2.54 6.04 -9.39
N ASN A 18 1.84 6.90 -8.65
CA ASN A 18 2.23 7.24 -7.27
C ASN A 18 1.19 6.93 -6.16
N ALA A 19 0.30 5.95 -6.35
CA ALA A 19 -0.60 5.53 -5.27
C ALA A 19 -0.89 4.02 -5.31
N GLN A 20 0.15 3.19 -5.24
CA GLN A 20 -0.03 1.75 -5.10
C GLN A 20 -0.06 1.36 -3.62
N SER A 21 -1.11 0.64 -3.20
CA SER A 21 -1.18 0.07 -1.84
C SER A 21 -0.02 -0.92 -1.63
N PRO A 22 0.77 -0.81 -0.55
CA PRO A 22 1.82 -1.78 -0.24
C PRO A 22 1.25 -3.17 0.06
N HIS A 23 -0.04 -3.26 0.40
CA HIS A 23 -0.75 -4.52 0.62
C HIS A 23 -1.22 -5.20 -0.69
N GLY A 24 -1.00 -4.55 -1.83
CA GLY A 24 -1.45 -5.03 -3.14
C GLY A 24 -2.96 -4.90 -3.36
N GLU A 25 -3.40 -5.28 -4.56
CA GLU A 25 -4.80 -5.12 -5.00
C GLU A 25 -5.77 -6.12 -4.35
N ALA A 26 -5.23 -7.22 -3.79
CA ALA A 26 -6.03 -8.30 -3.24
C ALA A 26 -6.53 -8.02 -1.80
N MET A 27 -6.05 -6.96 -1.15
CA MET A 27 -6.43 -6.60 0.22
C MET A 27 -7.86 -6.05 0.24
N LYS A 28 -8.75 -6.70 1.01
CA LYS A 28 -10.19 -6.34 1.12
C LYS A 28 -10.60 -5.99 2.56
N VAL A 29 -9.69 -5.37 3.30
CA VAL A 29 -9.83 -4.99 4.71
C VAL A 29 -9.89 -3.47 4.79
N ASP A 30 -10.63 -2.89 5.74
CA ASP A 30 -10.69 -1.44 5.91
C ASP A 30 -9.33 -0.91 6.41
N CYS A 31 -8.80 0.11 5.74
CA CYS A 31 -7.53 0.74 6.07
C CYS A 31 -7.48 1.22 7.53
N ALA A 32 -8.61 1.68 8.07
CA ALA A 32 -8.73 2.19 9.44
C ALA A 32 -8.61 1.10 10.52
N GLN A 33 -8.63 -0.19 10.13
CA GLN A 33 -8.40 -1.29 11.07
C GLN A 33 -6.93 -1.40 11.49
N CYS A 34 -6.01 -0.90 10.66
CA CYS A 34 -4.57 -0.96 10.93
C CYS A 34 -3.88 0.42 10.96
N HIS A 35 -4.44 1.43 10.28
CA HIS A 35 -3.85 2.77 10.21
C HIS A 35 -4.74 3.81 10.87
N VAL A 36 -4.10 4.81 11.45
CA VAL A 36 -4.78 6.02 11.94
C VAL A 36 -4.32 7.21 11.12
N PRO A 37 -5.13 8.28 10.98
CA PRO A 37 -4.72 9.45 10.19
C PRO A 37 -3.39 10.09 10.63
N ALA A 38 -3.03 9.90 11.90
CA ALA A 38 -1.78 10.40 12.47
C ALA A 38 -0.52 9.61 12.05
N ASP A 39 -0.64 8.32 11.72
CA ASP A 39 0.47 7.48 11.26
C ASP A 39 -0.02 6.33 10.37
N TRP A 40 0.54 6.29 9.16
CA TRP A 40 0.28 5.28 8.14
C TRP A 40 1.44 4.32 7.92
N THR A 41 2.60 4.60 8.53
CA THR A 41 3.84 3.85 8.28
C THR A 41 4.11 2.88 9.42
N SER A 42 3.87 3.31 10.65
CA SER A 42 4.01 2.46 11.83
C SER A 42 2.64 1.87 12.18
N ILE A 43 2.58 0.54 12.25
CA ILE A 43 1.43 -0.16 12.81
C ILE A 43 1.73 -0.34 14.29
N SER A 44 0.84 0.13 15.17
CA SER A 44 1.02 -0.05 16.61
C SER A 44 0.90 -1.53 16.99
N ASP A 45 1.75 -2.00 17.89
CA ASP A 45 1.69 -3.35 18.52
C ASP A 45 0.34 -3.64 19.19
N SER A 46 -0.47 -2.61 19.42
CA SER A 46 -1.80 -2.70 20.04
C SER A 46 -2.89 -3.17 19.07
N ILE A 47 -2.61 -3.24 17.76
CA ILE A 47 -3.58 -3.70 16.77
C ILE A 47 -3.64 -5.23 16.82
N PRO A 48 -4.82 -5.83 17.05
CA PRO A 48 -4.97 -7.28 17.06
C PRO A 48 -4.88 -7.80 15.61
N PHE A 49 -3.66 -8.01 15.13
CA PHE A 49 -3.38 -8.60 13.84
C PHE A 49 -2.56 -9.88 14.02
N ASP A 50 -3.10 -10.97 13.51
CA ASP A 50 -2.46 -12.29 13.57
C ASP A 50 -1.95 -12.68 12.17
N HIS A 51 -0.62 -12.70 12.03
CA HIS A 51 0.05 -13.06 10.78
C HIS A 51 -0.24 -14.50 10.34
N ASP A 52 -0.52 -15.41 11.28
CA ASP A 52 -0.76 -16.83 11.01
C ASP A 52 -2.10 -17.07 10.31
N LEU A 53 -3.02 -16.11 10.41
CA LEU A 53 -4.29 -16.14 9.68
C LEU A 53 -4.16 -15.68 8.22
N THR A 54 -2.97 -15.26 7.81
CA THR A 54 -2.70 -14.75 6.47
C THR A 54 -1.78 -15.69 5.68
N ARG A 55 -1.50 -15.34 4.42
CA ARG A 55 -0.49 -16.05 3.62
C ARG A 55 0.94 -15.56 3.88
N TYR A 56 1.14 -14.70 4.87
CA TYR A 56 2.40 -14.06 5.21
C TYR A 56 2.78 -14.31 6.67
N PRO A 57 3.01 -15.58 7.07
CA PRO A 57 3.42 -15.91 8.42
C PRO A 57 4.82 -15.33 8.72
N LEU A 58 5.02 -14.91 9.96
CA LEU A 58 6.33 -14.43 10.42
C LEU A 58 7.27 -15.63 10.60
N VAL A 59 8.49 -15.51 10.10
CA VAL A 59 9.50 -16.58 10.16
C VAL A 59 10.88 -16.05 10.53
N GLY A 60 11.68 -16.90 11.18
CA GLY A 60 13.04 -16.54 11.62
C GLY A 60 13.03 -15.32 12.54
N THR A 61 13.91 -14.35 12.29
CA THR A 61 14.04 -13.13 13.10
C THR A 61 12.78 -12.26 13.07
N HIS A 62 11.98 -12.30 12.02
CA HIS A 62 10.73 -11.54 11.95
C HIS A 62 9.66 -12.05 12.92
N ALA A 63 9.78 -13.28 13.45
CA ALA A 63 8.87 -13.81 14.46
C ALA A 63 9.26 -13.41 15.90
N GLN A 64 10.37 -12.69 16.07
CA GLN A 64 10.96 -12.35 17.37
C GLN A 64 10.83 -10.86 17.73
N VAL A 65 10.19 -10.07 16.87
CA VAL A 65 10.03 -8.61 17.01
C VAL A 65 8.68 -8.25 17.59
#